data_AF-A0AAW2REZ5-F1
#
_entry.id   AF-A0AAW2REZ5-F1
#
_cell.length_a   1.000
_cell.length_b   1.000
_cell.length_c   1.000
_cell.angle_alpha   90.00
_cell.angle_beta   90.00
_cell.angle_gamma   90.00
#
_symmetry.space_group_name_H-M   'P 1'
#
loop_
_entity.id
_entity.type
_entity.pdbx_description
1 polymer ?
#
loop_
_entity_poly.entity_id
_entity_poly.type
_entity_poly.pdbx_seq_one_letter_code
_entity_poly.pdbx_strand_id
1 'polypeptide(L)'
;MVVDEDACRISQGIPFANLISKASLVIWNETPMEQRNVFATVNKTFKDIIGYTDPDAKQKVFGSKMIVLGDDFRQILPVVVRGGREDIVASCVNRSKDIWQYCKVLELIANMRLHHSSLDPTEVETKRNFGR
;
A
#
# COMPACT_ATOMS: atom_id res chain seq x y z
N MET A 1 -0.81 -27.29 -6.74
CA MET A 1 0.19 -26.31 -7.21
C MET A 1 0.28 -25.21 -6.15
N VAL A 2 1.19 -25.37 -5.20
CA VAL A 2 1.55 -24.29 -4.27
C VAL A 2 2.65 -23.52 -4.99
N VAL A 3 2.32 -22.34 -5.52
CA VAL A 3 3.35 -21.46 -6.06
C VAL A 3 3.92 -20.73 -4.86
N ASP A 4 5.15 -21.11 -4.49
CA ASP A 4 5.98 -20.38 -3.54
C ASP A 4 6.48 -19.11 -4.25
N GLU A 5 5.70 -18.02 -4.15
CA GLU A 5 6.05 -16.69 -4.68
C GLU A 5 6.65 -15.77 -3.60
N ASP A 6 7.16 -16.33 -2.48
CA ASP A 6 7.47 -15.59 -1.26
C ASP A 6 8.81 -14.82 -1.24
N ALA A 7 9.36 -14.42 -2.39
CA ALA A 7 10.56 -13.57 -2.38
C ALA A 7 10.70 -12.66 -3.61
N CYS A 8 10.56 -11.35 -3.41
CA CYS A 8 11.24 -10.38 -4.25
C CYS A 8 12.74 -10.55 -3.99
N ARG A 9 13.47 -11.19 -4.92
CA ARG A 9 14.92 -11.44 -4.83
C ARG A 9 15.71 -10.16 -5.09
N ILE A 10 15.57 -9.17 -4.22
CA ILE A 10 16.50 -8.04 -4.14
C ILE A 10 17.72 -8.56 -3.38
N SER A 11 18.75 -8.99 -4.12
CA SER A 11 20.01 -9.42 -3.52
C SER A 11 20.71 -8.26 -2.82
N GLN A 12 21.36 -8.56 -1.71
CA GLN A 12 22.12 -7.57 -0.93
C GLN A 12 23.27 -6.99 -1.79
N GLY A 13 23.61 -5.72 -1.56
CA GLY A 13 24.73 -5.05 -2.24
C GLY A 13 24.40 -4.43 -3.59
N ILE A 14 23.19 -4.61 -4.13
CA ILE A 14 22.74 -3.85 -5.30
C ILE A 14 22.30 -2.42 -4.89
N PRO A 15 22.42 -1.41 -5.77
CA PRO A 15 22.11 -0.02 -5.45
C PRO A 15 20.71 0.19 -4.84
N PHE A 16 19.73 -0.63 -5.25
CA PHE A 16 18.37 -0.59 -4.72
C PHE A 16 18.26 -0.97 -3.24
N ALA A 17 19.01 -1.97 -2.77
CA ALA A 17 19.00 -2.34 -1.35
C ALA A 17 19.55 -1.20 -0.47
N ASN A 18 20.59 -0.52 -0.95
CA ASN A 18 21.13 0.66 -0.28
C ASN A 18 20.15 1.84 -0.25
N LEU A 19 19.39 2.04 -1.34
CA LEU A 19 18.34 3.06 -1.39
C LEU A 19 17.24 2.77 -0.36
N ILE A 20 16.75 1.54 -0.30
CA ILE A 20 15.72 1.11 0.67
C ILE A 20 16.24 1.25 2.10
N SER A 21 17.49 0.85 2.36
CA SER A 21 18.11 0.98 3.69
C SER A 21 18.22 2.44 4.12
N LYS A 22 18.56 3.36 3.21
CA LYS A 22 18.67 4.80 3.49
C LYS A 22 17.34 5.54 3.54
N ALA A 23 16.31 5.06 2.84
CA ALA A 23 15.00 5.70 2.83
C ALA A 23 14.41 5.75 4.25
N SER A 24 13.85 6.90 4.65
CA SER A 24 13.12 7.06 5.91
C SER A 24 11.60 6.90 5.73
N LEU A 25 11.12 7.24 4.53
CA LEU A 25 9.71 7.27 4.16
C LEU A 25 9.53 6.65 2.78
N VAL A 26 8.52 5.79 2.64
CA VAL A 26 8.05 5.27 1.36
C VAL A 26 6.60 5.67 1.19
N ILE A 27 6.29 6.35 0.09
CA ILE A 27 4.92 6.67 -0.30
C ILE A 27 4.53 5.68 -1.39
N TRP A 28 3.45 4.95 -1.15
CA TRP A 28 2.90 3.99 -2.10
C TRP A 28 1.55 4.51 -2.58
N ASN A 29 1.48 4.86 -3.85
CA ASN A 29 0.25 5.28 -4.52
C ASN A 29 -0.53 4.05 -5.02
N GLU A 30 -1.85 4.15 -5.20
CA GLU A 30 -2.65 3.08 -5.84
C GLU A 30 -2.74 1.76 -5.06
N THR A 31 -2.56 1.85 -3.74
CA THR A 31 -2.49 0.70 -2.83
C THR A 31 -3.74 -0.20 -2.75
N PRO A 32 -4.99 0.29 -2.92
CA PRO A 32 -6.18 -0.56 -2.86
C PRO A 32 -6.27 -1.56 -4.01
N MET A 33 -5.64 -1.27 -5.15
CA MET A 33 -5.64 -2.15 -6.31
C MET A 33 -4.66 -3.33 -6.17
N GLU A 34 -3.72 -3.24 -5.22
CA GLU A 34 -2.68 -4.24 -5.02
C GLU A 34 -3.17 -5.40 -4.13
N GLN A 35 -2.75 -6.61 -4.48
CA GLN A 35 -3.03 -7.79 -3.66
C GLN A 35 -2.21 -7.75 -2.37
N ARG A 36 -2.80 -8.20 -1.25
CA ARG A 36 -2.17 -8.26 0.08
C ARG A 36 -0.81 -8.97 0.07
N ASN A 37 -0.61 -9.93 -0.83
CA ASN A 37 0.62 -10.70 -0.94
C ASN A 37 1.78 -9.82 -1.39
N VAL A 38 1.53 -8.80 -2.22
CA VAL A 38 2.56 -7.83 -2.63
C VAL A 38 3.09 -7.08 -1.42
N PHE A 39 2.20 -6.64 -0.52
CA PHE A 39 2.59 -6.00 0.74
C PHE A 39 3.38 -6.94 1.65
N ALA A 40 2.98 -8.22 1.74
CA ALA A 40 3.68 -9.23 2.52
C ALA A 40 5.11 -9.46 1.99
N THR A 41 5.25 -9.56 0.67
CA THR A 41 6.55 -9.71 0.00
C THR A 41 7.44 -8.49 0.24
N VAL A 42 6.92 -7.28 0.07
CA VAL A 42 7.68 -6.04 0.35
C VAL A 42 8.08 -5.95 1.82
N ASN A 43 7.17 -6.29 2.74
CA ASN A 43 7.44 -6.32 4.17
C ASN A 43 8.61 -7.27 4.50
N LYS A 44 8.59 -8.49 3.94
CA LYS A 44 9.67 -9.47 4.10
C LYS A 44 10.98 -8.94 3.51
N THR A 45 10.95 -8.40 2.30
CA THR A 45 12.15 -7.84 1.64
C THR A 45 12.76 -6.70 2.46
N PHE A 46 11.96 -5.81 3.03
CA PHE A 46 12.47 -4.71 3.87
C PHE A 46 13.09 -5.25 5.17
N LYS A 47 12.44 -6.23 5.80
CA LYS A 47 12.98 -6.92 6.98
C LYS A 47 14.31 -7.62 6.67
N ASP A 48 14.45 -8.24 5.50
CA ASP A 48 15.67 -8.93 5.11
C ASP A 48 16.82 -7.95 4.82
N ILE A 49 16.54 -6.83 4.15
CA ILE A 49 17.53 -5.80 3.84
C ILE A 49 18.00 -5.07 5.11
N ILE A 50 17.07 -4.62 5.94
CA ILE A 50 17.35 -3.79 7.12
C ILE A 50 17.81 -4.67 8.30
N GLY A 51 17.29 -5.90 8.37
CA GLY A 51 17.63 -6.89 9.39
C GLY A 51 19.10 -7.33 9.40
N TYR A 52 19.85 -7.01 8.35
CA TYR A 52 21.31 -7.18 8.33
C TYR A 52 22.03 -6.13 9.18
N THR A 53 21.57 -4.87 9.13
CA THR A 53 22.16 -3.75 9.88
C THR A 53 21.54 -3.56 11.25
N ASP A 54 20.26 -3.87 11.41
CA ASP A 54 19.50 -3.76 12.66
C ASP A 54 18.70 -5.06 12.87
N PRO A 55 19.19 -6.01 13.69
CA PRO A 55 18.52 -7.28 13.94
C PRO A 55 17.06 -7.14 14.43
N ASP A 56 16.74 -6.07 15.15
CA ASP A 56 15.38 -5.83 15.68
C ASP A 56 14.39 -5.51 14.56
N ALA A 57 14.87 -5.01 13.42
CA ALA A 57 14.04 -4.70 12.26
C ALA A 57 13.33 -5.94 11.70
N LYS A 58 13.86 -7.16 11.91
CA LYS A 58 13.22 -8.41 11.45
C LYS A 58 11.83 -8.63 12.06
N GLN A 59 11.60 -8.14 13.28
CA GLN A 59 10.32 -8.27 13.98
C GLN A 59 9.36 -7.11 13.72
N LYS A 60 9.86 -5.99 13.18
CA LYS A 60 9.07 -4.78 12.94
C LYS A 60 8.51 -4.75 11.52
N VAL A 61 7.27 -4.32 11.38
CA VAL A 61 6.62 -4.19 10.06
C VAL A 61 7.42 -3.23 9.17
N PHE A 62 7.65 -3.65 7.93
CA PHE A 62 8.51 -3.02 6.92
C PHE A 62 9.92 -2.67 7.43
N GLY A 63 10.46 -3.45 8.38
CA GLY A 63 11.80 -3.18 8.94
C GLY A 63 11.92 -1.82 9.63
N SER A 64 10.83 -1.32 10.22
CA SER A 64 10.72 0.01 10.83
C SER A 64 10.70 1.19 9.86
N LYS A 65 10.51 0.95 8.55
CA LYS A 65 10.31 2.05 7.60
C LYS A 65 8.92 2.64 7.74
N MET A 66 8.82 3.97 7.67
CA MET A 66 7.54 4.63 7.58
C MET A 66 6.97 4.41 6.18
N ILE A 67 5.79 3.80 6.10
CA ILE A 67 5.06 3.61 4.84
C ILE A 67 3.79 4.44 4.90
N VAL A 68 3.58 5.28 3.88
CA VAL A 68 2.33 5.99 3.66
C VAL A 68 1.65 5.37 2.46
N LEU A 69 0.54 4.69 2.74
CA LEU A 69 -0.35 4.14 1.71
C LEU A 69 -1.34 5.23 1.32
N GLY A 70 -1.26 5.69 0.09
CA GLY A 70 -2.15 6.70 -0.46
C GLY A 70 -2.93 6.12 -1.61
N ASP A 71 -4.26 6.22 -1.55
CA ASP A 71 -5.17 6.23 -2.70
C ASP A 71 -6.60 6.44 -2.20
N ASP A 72 -7.55 6.52 -3.13
CA ASP A 72 -8.98 6.43 -2.82
C ASP A 72 -9.43 4.95 -2.78
N PHE A 73 -9.69 4.42 -1.58
CA PHE A 73 -10.21 3.05 -1.38
C PHE A 73 -11.61 2.83 -1.98
N ARG A 74 -12.28 3.88 -2.48
CA ARG A 74 -13.51 3.77 -3.28
C ARG A 74 -13.23 3.46 -4.76
N GLN A 75 -11.96 3.35 -5.15
CA GLN A 75 -11.55 2.86 -6.47
C GLN A 75 -11.68 1.32 -6.58
N ILE A 76 -11.10 0.77 -7.64
CA ILE A 76 -11.16 -0.64 -8.02
C ILE A 76 -10.43 -1.50 -6.98
N LEU A 77 -11.08 -2.58 -6.52
CA LEU A 77 -10.47 -3.59 -5.64
C LEU A 77 -9.44 -4.44 -6.42
N PRO A 78 -8.56 -5.20 -5.73
CA PRO A 78 -7.59 -6.03 -6.42
C PRO A 78 -8.25 -7.03 -7.36
N VAL A 79 -7.72 -7.14 -8.58
CA VAL A 79 -8.22 -8.08 -9.57
C VAL A 79 -7.70 -9.48 -9.25
N VAL A 80 -8.60 -10.43 -9.04
CA VAL A 80 -8.28 -11.85 -8.86
C VAL A 80 -8.80 -12.62 -10.07
N VAL A 81 -7.87 -13.13 -10.88
CA VAL A 81 -8.21 -13.86 -12.11
C VAL A 81 -8.99 -15.14 -11.76
N ARG A 82 -10.22 -15.26 -12.28
CA ARG A 82 -11.15 -16.36 -11.98
C ARG A 82 -11.57 -16.46 -10.51
N GLY A 83 -11.35 -15.42 -9.71
CA GLY A 83 -11.77 -15.35 -8.31
C GLY A 83 -13.19 -14.82 -8.15
N GLY A 84 -13.87 -15.28 -7.11
CA GLY A 84 -15.15 -14.76 -6.65
C GLY A 84 -15.02 -13.44 -5.88
N ARG A 85 -16.15 -12.94 -5.37
CA ARG A 85 -16.17 -11.73 -4.53
C ARG A 85 -15.40 -11.93 -3.23
N GLU A 86 -15.52 -13.11 -2.66
CA GLU A 86 -14.82 -13.57 -1.47
C GLU A 86 -13.30 -13.56 -1.66
N ASP A 87 -12.81 -13.96 -2.83
CA ASP A 87 -11.38 -13.97 -3.15
C ASP A 87 -10.83 -12.56 -3.31
N ILE A 88 -11.60 -11.68 -3.96
CA ILE A 88 -11.26 -10.25 -4.09
C ILE A 88 -11.14 -9.61 -2.70
N VAL A 89 -12.16 -9.79 -1.85
CA VAL A 89 -12.15 -9.26 -0.48
C VAL A 89 -11.01 -9.86 0.32
N ALA A 90 -10.78 -11.17 0.23
CA ALA A 90 -9.66 -11.83 0.88
C ALA A 90 -8.31 -11.28 0.43
N SER A 91 -8.17 -10.86 -0.82
CA SER A 91 -6.94 -10.34 -1.40
C SER A 91 -6.66 -8.87 -1.04
N CYS A 92 -7.61 -8.16 -0.46
CA CYS A 92 -7.42 -6.77 -0.04
C CYS A 92 -6.42 -6.64 1.11
N VAL A 93 -5.63 -5.56 1.11
CA VAL A 93 -4.62 -5.28 2.15
C VAL A 93 -5.20 -5.22 3.57
N ASN A 94 -6.46 -4.79 3.70
CA ASN A 94 -7.15 -4.73 4.99
C ASN A 94 -7.46 -6.10 5.63
N ARG A 95 -7.28 -7.19 4.87
CA ARG A 95 -7.34 -8.56 5.39
C ARG A 95 -5.98 -9.09 5.86
N SER A 96 -4.89 -8.38 5.60
CA SER A 96 -3.56 -8.75 6.07
C SER A 96 -3.43 -8.50 7.57
N LYS A 97 -3.49 -9.56 8.38
CA LYS A 97 -3.35 -9.45 9.85
C LYS A 97 -1.99 -8.89 10.25
N ASP A 98 -0.92 -9.26 9.53
CA ASP A 98 0.45 -8.90 9.90
C ASP A 98 0.82 -7.45 9.57
N ILE A 99 0.00 -6.78 8.74
CA ILE A 99 0.27 -5.41 8.28
C ILE A 99 -0.82 -4.46 8.76
N TRP A 100 -2.09 -4.78 8.50
CA TRP A 100 -3.19 -3.84 8.68
C TRP A 100 -3.41 -3.41 10.13
N GLN A 101 -3.11 -4.28 11.10
CA GLN A 101 -3.23 -3.94 12.52
C GLN A 101 -2.29 -2.79 12.95
N TYR A 102 -1.25 -2.50 12.17
CA TYR A 102 -0.31 -1.41 12.40
C TYR A 102 -0.62 -0.16 11.57
N CYS A 103 -1.64 -0.21 10.70
CA CYS A 103 -2.03 0.91 9.87
C CYS A 103 -2.89 1.91 10.65
N LYS A 104 -2.55 3.20 10.55
CA LYS A 104 -3.41 4.30 10.99
C LYS A 104 -4.11 4.90 9.76
N VAL A 105 -5.44 4.88 9.78
CA VAL A 105 -6.24 5.49 8.71
C VAL A 105 -6.25 7.01 8.89
N LEU A 106 -5.95 7.74 7.81
CA LEU A 106 -6.06 9.18 7.71
C LEU A 106 -6.99 9.51 6.55
N GLU A 107 -8.00 10.33 6.78
CA GLU A 107 -9.02 10.66 5.80
C GLU A 107 -8.82 12.08 5.27
N LEU A 108 -8.77 12.21 3.94
CA LEU A 108 -8.78 13.51 3.27
C LEU A 108 -10.23 13.93 3.02
N ILE A 109 -10.71 14.89 3.81
CA ILE A 109 -12.11 15.37 3.75
C ILE A 109 -12.32 16.55 2.78
N ALA A 110 -11.25 17.25 2.40
CA ALA A 110 -11.32 18.43 1.56
C ALA A 110 -10.89 18.10 0.12
N ASN A 111 -11.84 18.15 -0.82
CA ASN A 111 -11.53 18.01 -2.24
C ASN A 111 -11.03 19.33 -2.82
N MET A 112 -9.71 19.51 -2.82
CA MET A 112 -9.05 20.71 -3.35
C MET A 112 -9.37 20.99 -4.82
N ARG A 113 -9.79 19.99 -5.62
CA ARG A 113 -10.19 20.20 -7.02
C ARG A 113 -11.45 21.07 -7.15
N LEU A 114 -12.28 21.12 -6.10
CA LEU A 114 -13.50 21.92 -6.07
C LEU A 114 -13.27 23.38 -5.70
N HIS A 115 -12.04 23.76 -5.31
CA HIS A 115 -11.71 25.12 -4.88
C HIS A 115 -11.22 26.02 -6.03
N HIS A 116 -11.28 25.55 -7.28
CA HIS A 116 -10.88 26.36 -8.44
C HIS A 116 -11.99 27.37 -8.79
N SER A 117 -11.65 28.66 -8.84
CA SER A 117 -12.60 29.78 -9.05
C SER A 117 -13.26 29.80 -10.44
N SER A 118 -12.85 28.91 -11.34
CA SER A 118 -13.36 28.80 -12.72
C SER A 118 -14.38 27.69 -12.92
N LEU A 119 -14.79 26.97 -11.85
CA LEU A 119 -15.76 25.88 -11.96
C LEU A 119 -17.19 26.40 -11.82
N ASP A 120 -18.07 25.94 -12.71
CA ASP A 120 -19.51 26.16 -12.61
C ASP A 120 -20.02 25.58 -11.27
N PRO A 121 -20.80 26.34 -10.47
CA PRO A 121 -21.48 25.85 -9.27
C PRO A 121 -22.18 24.50 -9.45
N THR A 122 -22.75 24.23 -10.63
CA THR A 122 -23.43 22.97 -10.95
C THR A 122 -22.46 21.79 -11.05
N GLU A 123 -21.28 22.01 -11.65
CA GLU A 123 -20.22 21.01 -11.70
C GLU A 123 -19.61 20.75 -10.32
N VAL A 124 -19.47 21.79 -9.50
CA VAL A 124 -18.96 21.67 -8.13
C VAL A 124 -19.88 20.78 -7.29
N GLU A 125 -21.19 20.99 -7.37
CA GLU A 125 -22.18 20.19 -6.64
C GLU A 125 -22.21 18.74 -7.14
N THR A 126 -22.11 18.53 -8.46
CA THR A 126 -22.05 17.18 -9.05
C THR A 126 -20.79 16.43 -8.60
N LYS A 127 -19.61 17.08 -8.66
CA LYS A 127 -18.33 16.49 -8.23
C LYS A 127 -18.24 16.32 -6.71
N ARG A 128 -18.97 17.12 -5.93
CA ARG A 128 -19.09 16.98 -4.46
C ARG A 128 -19.95 15.77 -4.07
N ASN A 129 -21.02 15.51 -4.83
CA ASN A 129 -21.92 14.39 -4.59
C ASN A 129 -21.46 13.07 -5.22
N PHE A 130 -20.40 13.09 -6.04
CA PHE A 130 -19.78 11.89 -6.58
C PHE A 130 -19.12 11.06 -5.46
N GLY A 131 -19.68 9.89 -5.16
CA GLY A 131 -19.14 8.95 -4.17
C GLY A 131 -19.60 9.15 -2.72
N ARG A 132 -20.80 9.72 -2.52
CA ARG A 132 -21.60 9.55 -1.29
C ARG A 132 -22.49 8.31 -1.36
#